data_AF-A0A7V9R7T0-F1
#
_entry.id   AF-A0A7V9R7T0-F1
#
_cell.length_a   1.000
_cell.length_b   1.000
_cell.length_c   1.000
_cell.angle_alpha   90.00
_cell.angle_beta   90.00
_cell.angle_gamma   90.00
#
_symmetry.space_group_name_H-M   'P 1'
#
loop_
_entity.id
_entity.type
_entity.pdbx_description
1 polymer ?
#
loop_
_entity_poly.entity_id
_entity_poly.type
_entity_poly.pdbx_seq_one_letter_code
_entity_poly.pdbx_strand_id
1 'polypeptide(L)'
;MHLRSRNRRTAVAALLLAVLAACSPTDDSTDSATDATTDPSSAPTSDPASDSTTTAADECAKDKLPLYEADTLTIATDDPAFPPWFVDFDPTNGKGFESAVAYAVASELGFSGDEVSWITVPFNASYQPGPKKFDFDINQISITAKRAESV
;
A
#
# COMPACT_ATOMS: atom_id res chain seq x y z
N MET A 1 64.10 -8.79 -6.30
CA MET A 1 63.92 -7.60 -7.17
C MET A 1 62.43 -7.28 -7.20
N HIS A 2 61.86 -6.57 -6.21
CA HIS A 2 61.64 -5.11 -6.20
C HIS A 2 61.29 -4.49 -7.56
N LEU A 3 60.00 -4.18 -7.85
CA LEU A 3 59.51 -2.80 -8.00
C LEU A 3 57.97 -2.65 -8.25
N ARG A 4 57.31 -1.99 -7.29
CA ARG A 4 56.26 -0.93 -7.35
C ARG A 4 54.87 -1.14 -7.99
N SER A 5 53.89 -1.27 -7.07
CA SER A 5 52.67 -0.44 -6.90
C SER A 5 52.49 0.79 -7.81
N ARG A 6 51.28 0.93 -8.39
CA ARG A 6 50.63 2.23 -8.67
C ARG A 6 49.13 2.19 -8.33
N ASN A 7 48.82 2.69 -7.14
CA ASN A 7 47.52 3.27 -6.79
C ASN A 7 47.14 4.38 -7.78
N ARG A 8 45.86 4.45 -8.18
CA ARG A 8 45.24 5.69 -8.65
C ARG A 8 43.98 5.95 -7.83
N ARG A 9 44.13 6.80 -6.83
CA ARG A 9 43.04 7.49 -6.14
C ARG A 9 42.92 8.87 -6.81
N THR A 10 41.74 9.19 -7.33
CA THR A 10 41.32 10.53 -7.77
C THR A 10 39.94 10.73 -7.16
N ALA A 11 39.84 11.43 -6.03
CA ALA A 11 39.76 12.90 -5.87
C ALA A 11 38.31 13.41 -6.03
N VAL A 12 37.80 13.78 -4.85
CA VAL A 12 36.54 14.41 -4.45
C VAL A 12 36.11 15.58 -5.34
N ALA A 13 34.81 15.65 -5.65
CA ALA A 13 34.10 16.91 -5.91
C ALA A 13 32.81 16.91 -5.07
N ALA A 14 32.88 17.58 -3.92
CA ALA A 14 31.72 17.88 -3.09
C ALA A 14 31.07 19.16 -3.62
N LEU A 15 29.81 19.08 -4.08
CA LEU A 15 29.01 20.23 -4.49
C LEU A 15 28.00 20.52 -3.35
N LEU A 16 28.17 21.68 -2.70
CA LEU A 16 27.33 22.17 -1.60
C LEU A 16 26.20 23.07 -2.12
N LEU A 17 25.01 22.82 -1.57
CA LEU A 17 23.86 23.69 -1.25
C LEU A 17 23.22 24.62 -2.31
N ALA A 18 21.90 24.44 -2.48
CA ALA A 18 20.92 25.50 -2.25
C ALA A 18 19.56 24.90 -1.85
N VAL A 19 19.13 25.14 -0.60
CA VAL A 19 17.76 24.86 -0.13
C VAL A 19 16.93 26.11 -0.42
N LEU A 20 15.96 26.02 -1.33
CA LEU A 20 14.90 27.02 -1.45
C LEU A 20 13.63 26.46 -0.80
N ALA A 21 13.33 26.95 0.41
CA ALA A 21 11.99 26.90 0.96
C ALA A 21 11.19 28.06 0.36
N ALA A 22 10.21 27.75 -0.49
CA ALA A 22 9.21 28.72 -0.95
C ALA A 22 7.84 28.03 -0.95
N CYS A 23 7.18 28.04 0.21
CA CYS A 23 5.73 27.91 0.31
C CYS A 23 5.15 29.32 0.38
N SER A 24 4.35 29.71 -0.62
CA SER A 24 3.28 30.70 -0.47
C SER A 24 2.20 30.37 -1.51
N PRO A 25 0.99 29.91 -1.10
CA PRO A 25 -0.16 29.97 -1.99
C PRO A 25 -0.55 31.43 -2.21
N THR A 26 -0.68 31.80 -3.48
CA THR A 26 -1.25 33.07 -3.93
C THR A 26 -2.77 32.98 -3.80
N ASP A 27 -3.34 33.62 -2.77
CA ASP A 27 -4.75 33.99 -2.75
C ASP A 27 -4.90 35.34 -3.47
N ASP A 28 -5.60 35.31 -4.59
CA ASP A 28 -5.94 36.46 -5.43
C ASP A 28 -7.02 37.30 -4.71
N SER A 29 -6.64 38.46 -4.17
CA SER A 29 -7.56 39.40 -3.52
C SER A 29 -7.69 40.65 -4.38
N THR A 30 -8.87 40.82 -5.00
CA THR A 30 -9.31 42.09 -5.57
C THR A 30 -10.16 42.86 -4.55
N ASP A 31 -9.88 44.16 -4.52
CA ASP A 31 -10.16 45.22 -3.55
C ASP A 31 -11.64 45.49 -3.17
N SER A 32 -11.90 45.83 -1.90
CA SER A 32 -12.87 46.87 -1.45
C SER A 32 -12.99 47.01 0.09
N ALA A 33 -12.31 48.03 0.63
CA ALA A 33 -12.70 49.00 1.67
C ALA A 33 -13.45 48.61 3.00
N THR A 34 -12.85 49.08 4.12
CA THR A 34 -13.41 49.46 5.46
C THR A 34 -14.03 48.33 6.30
N ASP A 35 -13.85 48.16 7.61
CA ASP A 35 -13.60 49.05 8.76
C ASP A 35 -13.01 48.20 9.92
N ALA A 36 -12.37 48.82 10.91
CA ALA A 36 -11.66 48.17 12.00
C ALA A 36 -12.59 47.76 13.17
N THR A 37 -12.51 46.52 13.66
CA THR A 37 -12.68 46.22 15.11
C THR A 37 -12.05 44.86 15.50
N THR A 38 -11.40 44.87 16.66
CA THR A 38 -10.71 43.80 17.38
C THR A 38 -11.68 42.78 18.01
N ASP A 39 -11.41 41.46 17.91
CA ASP A 39 -11.40 40.50 19.05
C ASP A 39 -10.89 39.10 18.60
N PRO A 40 -10.06 38.39 19.39
CA PRO A 40 -9.57 37.05 19.06
C PRO A 40 -10.44 35.95 19.69
N SER A 41 -10.19 34.71 19.26
CA SER A 41 -10.65 33.45 19.87
C SER A 41 -11.98 32.90 19.34
N SER A 42 -11.85 31.95 18.41
CA SER A 42 -12.81 30.84 18.26
C SER A 42 -11.99 29.58 17.99
N ALA A 43 -11.86 28.76 19.03
CA ALA A 43 -11.33 27.40 18.91
C ALA A 43 -12.34 26.55 18.12
N PRO A 44 -11.91 25.60 17.27
CA PRO A 44 -12.81 24.60 16.76
C PRO A 44 -13.15 23.62 17.89
N THR A 45 -14.43 23.56 18.24
CA THR A 45 -15.02 22.51 19.07
C THR A 45 -14.81 21.17 18.38
N SER A 46 -14.10 20.25 19.05
CA SER A 46 -14.05 18.86 18.64
C SER A 46 -15.42 18.21 18.86
N ASP A 47 -16.12 17.90 17.78
CA ASP A 47 -17.22 16.94 17.82
C ASP A 47 -16.65 15.56 18.18
N PRO A 48 -17.21 14.83 19.17
CA PRO A 48 -16.87 13.45 19.37
C PRO A 48 -17.43 12.66 18.19
N ALA A 49 -16.54 12.10 17.37
CA ALA A 49 -16.92 11.16 16.33
C ALA A 49 -17.71 10.01 16.96
N SER A 50 -18.93 9.81 16.46
CA SER A 50 -19.80 8.70 16.81
C SER A 50 -19.06 7.37 16.69
N ASP A 51 -18.97 6.68 17.82
CA ASP A 51 -18.49 5.32 17.94
C ASP A 51 -19.49 4.38 17.24
N SER A 52 -19.26 4.11 15.97
CA SER A 52 -20.09 3.19 15.16
C SER A 52 -19.25 2.11 14.48
N THR A 53 -18.03 1.86 15.00
CA THR A 53 -17.04 0.99 14.33
C THR A 53 -17.03 -0.46 14.85
N THR A 54 -17.69 -0.75 15.97
CA THR A 54 -17.54 -2.04 16.66
C THR A 54 -18.21 -3.22 15.94
N THR A 55 -19.35 -3.03 15.26
CA THR A 55 -20.10 -4.16 14.69
C THR A 55 -19.48 -4.73 13.41
N ALA A 56 -18.86 -3.91 12.56
CA ALA A 56 -18.24 -4.39 11.31
C ALA A 56 -16.92 -5.13 11.55
N ALA A 57 -16.14 -4.72 12.55
CA ALA A 57 -14.90 -5.40 12.93
C ALA A 57 -15.15 -6.85 13.41
N ASP A 58 -16.30 -7.10 14.03
CA ASP A 58 -16.67 -8.43 14.54
C ASP A 58 -16.98 -9.45 13.42
N GLU A 59 -17.43 -9.01 12.24
CA GLU A 59 -17.72 -9.92 11.11
C GLU A 59 -16.46 -10.37 10.36
N CYS A 60 -15.40 -9.57 10.41
CA CYS A 60 -14.11 -9.88 9.79
C CYS A 60 -13.14 -10.58 10.74
N ALA A 61 -13.60 -11.00 11.92
CA ALA A 61 -12.77 -11.75 12.87
C ALA A 61 -12.21 -13.02 12.22
N LYS A 62 -10.91 -13.25 12.39
CA LYS A 62 -10.15 -14.34 11.75
C LYS A 62 -10.83 -15.70 11.85
N ASP A 63 -11.41 -16.03 12.99
CA ASP A 63 -12.07 -17.31 13.29
C ASP A 63 -13.42 -17.49 12.59
N LYS A 64 -13.97 -16.42 11.99
CA LYS A 64 -15.23 -16.42 11.23
C LYS A 64 -15.01 -16.41 9.72
N LEU A 65 -13.76 -16.25 9.25
CA LEU A 65 -13.47 -16.17 7.83
C LEU A 65 -13.64 -17.54 7.15
N PRO A 66 -14.27 -17.60 5.96
CA PRO A 66 -14.45 -18.83 5.21
C PRO A 66 -13.16 -19.20 4.44
N LEU A 67 -12.10 -19.53 5.17
CA LEU A 67 -10.79 -19.82 4.58
C LEU A 67 -10.78 -21.11 3.75
N TYR A 68 -10.01 -21.12 2.68
CA TYR A 68 -9.75 -22.31 1.85
C TYR A 68 -9.01 -23.40 2.64
N GLU A 69 -7.95 -23.01 3.36
CA GLU A 69 -7.24 -23.88 4.32
C GLU A 69 -7.42 -23.30 5.72
N ALA A 70 -7.69 -24.16 6.72
CA ALA A 70 -7.89 -23.71 8.09
C ALA A 70 -6.65 -22.96 8.61
N ASP A 71 -6.90 -21.87 9.35
CA ASP A 71 -5.89 -21.01 9.99
C ASP A 71 -4.85 -20.36 9.06
N THR A 72 -5.02 -20.45 7.74
CA THR A 72 -4.07 -19.93 6.73
C THR A 72 -4.76 -19.01 5.75
N LEU A 73 -4.24 -17.80 5.57
CA LEU A 73 -4.66 -16.90 4.50
C LEU A 73 -3.88 -17.23 3.21
N THR A 74 -4.55 -17.90 2.27
CA THR A 74 -4.00 -18.32 1.00
C THR A 74 -4.23 -17.25 -0.07
N ILE A 75 -3.17 -16.57 -0.48
CA ILE A 75 -3.21 -15.49 -1.46
C ILE A 75 -2.67 -15.98 -2.80
N ALA A 76 -3.38 -15.69 -3.88
CA ALA A 76 -2.94 -15.99 -5.23
C ALA A 76 -2.37 -14.75 -5.94
N THR A 77 -1.38 -15.00 -6.80
CA THR A 77 -0.95 -14.09 -7.87
C THR A 77 -0.40 -14.90 -9.05
N ASP A 78 -0.08 -14.25 -10.17
CA ASP A 78 0.51 -14.93 -11.33
C ASP A 78 2.04 -14.95 -11.31
N ASP A 79 2.62 -15.71 -12.23
CA ASP A 79 4.07 -15.82 -12.43
C ASP A 79 4.42 -15.45 -13.88
N PRO A 80 5.35 -14.51 -14.11
CA PRO A 80 6.12 -13.76 -13.12
C PRO A 80 5.32 -12.69 -12.35
N ALA A 81 5.55 -12.61 -11.04
CA ALA A 81 5.04 -11.54 -10.20
C ALA A 81 5.86 -10.25 -10.46
N PHE A 82 5.46 -9.45 -11.45
CA PHE A 82 6.33 -8.38 -11.95
C PHE A 82 6.46 -7.17 -10.99
N PRO A 83 7.64 -6.52 -10.96
CA PRO A 83 7.77 -5.17 -10.43
C PRO A 83 6.96 -4.17 -11.26
N PRO A 84 6.49 -3.04 -10.68
CA PRO A 84 6.75 -2.60 -9.29
C PRO A 84 5.85 -3.23 -8.21
N TRP A 85 4.99 -4.20 -8.56
CA TRP A 85 3.94 -4.68 -7.67
C TRP A 85 4.43 -5.77 -6.73
N PHE A 86 5.36 -6.57 -7.22
CA PHE A 86 6.16 -7.50 -6.45
C PHE A 86 7.64 -7.26 -6.77
N VAL A 87 8.45 -7.01 -5.75
CA VAL A 87 9.90 -6.80 -5.93
C VAL A 87 10.60 -8.14 -5.97
N ASP A 88 11.63 -8.25 -6.82
CA ASP A 88 12.44 -9.47 -7.02
C ASP A 88 11.64 -10.69 -7.52
N PHE A 89 10.46 -10.46 -8.11
CA PHE A 89 9.53 -11.52 -8.53
C PHE A 89 9.06 -12.42 -7.40
N ASP A 90 9.10 -11.92 -6.16
CA ASP A 90 8.80 -12.69 -4.96
C ASP A 90 7.65 -12.03 -4.18
N PRO A 91 6.46 -12.64 -4.15
CA PRO A 91 5.32 -12.08 -3.45
C PRO A 91 5.40 -12.20 -1.93
N THR A 92 6.29 -13.06 -1.41
CA THR A 92 6.39 -13.40 0.02
C THR A 92 7.22 -12.39 0.82
N ASN A 93 7.98 -11.52 0.15
CA ASN A 93 8.95 -10.64 0.82
C ASN A 93 8.37 -9.33 1.35
N GLY A 94 7.07 -9.08 1.17
CA GLY A 94 6.38 -7.86 1.62
C GLY A 94 6.75 -6.60 0.84
N LYS A 95 7.43 -6.71 -0.32
CA LYS A 95 7.94 -5.57 -1.09
C LYS A 95 7.26 -5.45 -2.45
N GLY A 96 7.00 -4.21 -2.83
CA GLY A 96 6.18 -3.87 -3.98
C GLY A 96 4.74 -3.58 -3.54
N PHE A 97 3.99 -2.93 -4.41
CA PHE A 97 2.65 -2.44 -4.04
C PHE A 97 1.69 -3.56 -3.63
N GLU A 98 1.54 -4.60 -4.45
CA GLU A 98 0.56 -5.68 -4.22
C GLU A 98 1.00 -6.59 -3.06
N SER A 99 2.29 -6.89 -2.91
CA SER A 99 2.78 -7.64 -1.73
C SER A 99 2.52 -6.86 -0.43
N ALA A 100 2.85 -5.56 -0.39
CA ALA A 100 2.64 -4.74 0.80
C ALA A 100 1.15 -4.62 1.17
N VAL A 101 0.28 -4.46 0.17
CA VAL A 101 -1.18 -4.43 0.39
C VAL A 101 -1.68 -5.77 0.91
N ALA A 102 -1.23 -6.89 0.35
CA ALA A 102 -1.61 -8.23 0.79
C ALA A 102 -1.29 -8.46 2.27
N TYR A 103 -0.08 -8.11 2.71
CA TYR A 103 0.30 -8.23 4.12
C TYR A 103 -0.41 -7.21 5.04
N ALA A 104 -0.76 -6.03 4.53
CA ALA A 104 -1.59 -5.08 5.28
C ALA A 104 -3.00 -5.65 5.51
N VAL A 105 -3.64 -6.20 4.48
CA VAL A 105 -4.94 -6.88 4.59
C VAL A 105 -4.85 -8.07 5.57
N ALA A 106 -3.80 -8.89 5.48
CA ALA A 106 -3.57 -9.98 6.41
C ALA A 106 -3.50 -9.50 7.86
N SER A 107 -2.77 -8.41 8.12
CA SER A 107 -2.65 -7.81 9.45
C SER A 107 -3.98 -7.28 9.98
N GLU A 108 -4.77 -6.59 9.16
CA GLU A 108 -6.09 -6.07 9.55
C GLU A 108 -7.07 -7.22 9.86
N LEU A 109 -6.94 -8.35 9.17
CA LEU A 109 -7.71 -9.57 9.42
C LEU A 109 -7.17 -10.42 10.60
N GLY A 110 -6.05 -10.01 11.22
CA GLY A 110 -5.48 -10.70 12.38
C GLY A 110 -4.59 -11.91 12.06
N PHE A 111 -4.10 -12.04 10.84
CA PHE A 111 -3.08 -13.03 10.46
C PHE A 111 -1.67 -12.48 10.69
N SER A 112 -0.81 -13.33 11.22
CA SER A 112 0.63 -13.11 11.21
C SER A 112 1.23 -13.47 9.84
N GLY A 113 2.43 -12.96 9.55
CA GLY A 113 3.06 -13.16 8.24
C GLY A 113 3.36 -14.62 7.90
N ASP A 114 3.58 -15.47 8.91
CA ASP A 114 3.78 -16.91 8.79
C ASP A 114 2.48 -17.70 8.58
N GLU A 115 1.33 -17.07 8.76
CA GLU A 115 0.01 -17.61 8.44
C GLU A 115 -0.48 -17.20 7.04
N VAL A 116 0.35 -16.47 6.28
CA VAL A 116 0.08 -16.12 4.89
C VAL A 116 0.82 -17.09 3.97
N SER A 117 0.06 -17.79 3.13
CA SER A 117 0.58 -18.67 2.09
C SER A 117 0.35 -18.06 0.72
N TRP A 118 1.33 -18.17 -0.17
CA TRP A 118 1.22 -17.70 -1.55
C TRP A 118 1.13 -18.88 -2.52
N ILE A 119 0.21 -18.81 -3.46
CA ILE A 119 0.15 -19.76 -4.58
C ILE A 119 0.19 -19.04 -5.92
N THR A 120 0.74 -19.72 -6.92
CA THR A 120 0.74 -19.23 -8.30
C THR A 120 -0.49 -19.73 -9.04
N VAL A 121 -1.19 -18.81 -9.71
CA VAL A 121 -2.33 -19.11 -10.59
C VAL A 121 -2.15 -18.36 -11.92
N PRO A 122 -2.38 -18.99 -13.08
CA PRO A 122 -2.37 -18.27 -14.35
C PRO A 122 -3.37 -17.10 -14.34
N PHE A 123 -2.99 -15.93 -14.83
CA PHE A 123 -3.83 -14.71 -14.83
C PHE A 123 -5.28 -14.94 -15.27
N ASN A 124 -5.50 -15.68 -16.37
CA ASN A 124 -6.85 -15.93 -16.86
C ASN A 124 -7.67 -16.89 -15.98
N ALA A 125 -7.02 -17.71 -15.16
CA ALA A 125 -7.68 -18.63 -14.24
C ALA A 125 -8.06 -17.94 -12.91
N SER A 126 -7.38 -16.85 -12.52
CA SER A 126 -7.66 -16.19 -11.23
C SER A 126 -9.08 -15.63 -11.16
N TYR A 127 -9.60 -15.10 -12.27
CA TYR A 127 -10.97 -14.56 -12.36
C TYR A 127 -11.96 -15.44 -13.15
N GLN A 128 -11.60 -16.68 -13.49
CA GLN A 128 -12.54 -17.62 -14.10
C GLN A 128 -13.63 -18.07 -13.10
N PRO A 129 -14.88 -18.33 -13.53
CA PRO A 129 -15.88 -18.89 -12.64
C PRO A 129 -15.50 -20.29 -12.11
N GLY A 130 -15.90 -20.56 -10.86
CA GLY A 130 -15.72 -21.85 -10.21
C GLY A 130 -14.94 -21.77 -8.89
N PRO A 131 -14.81 -22.90 -8.17
CA PRO A 131 -14.14 -22.94 -6.89
C PRO A 131 -12.67 -22.51 -7.02
N LYS A 132 -12.21 -21.70 -6.06
CA LYS A 132 -10.82 -21.25 -5.95
C LYS A 132 -10.08 -22.08 -4.92
N LYS A 133 -8.75 -22.13 -5.08
CA LYS A 133 -7.82 -22.76 -4.12
C LYS A 133 -7.05 -21.70 -3.32
N PHE A 134 -7.65 -20.54 -3.19
CA PHE A 134 -7.12 -19.34 -2.55
C PHE A 134 -8.30 -18.55 -2.00
N ASP A 135 -8.02 -17.71 -1.01
CA ASP A 135 -9.01 -16.84 -0.36
C ASP A 135 -9.23 -15.56 -1.17
N PHE A 136 -8.15 -14.99 -1.71
CA PHE A 136 -8.24 -13.94 -2.73
C PHE A 136 -7.02 -13.96 -3.66
N ASP A 137 -7.21 -13.38 -4.85
CA ASP A 137 -6.13 -13.10 -5.80
C ASP A 137 -5.84 -11.60 -5.76
N ILE A 138 -4.55 -11.23 -5.73
CA ILE A 138 -4.12 -9.85 -5.90
C ILE A 138 -3.18 -9.76 -7.10
N ASN A 139 -3.66 -9.01 -8.08
CA ASN A 139 -3.04 -8.92 -9.39
C ASN A 139 -3.60 -7.70 -10.14
N GLN A 140 -3.01 -7.37 -11.29
CA GLN A 140 -3.36 -6.24 -12.14
C GLN A 140 -4.65 -6.44 -12.95
N ILE A 141 -5.69 -6.95 -12.30
CA ILE A 141 -6.95 -7.28 -12.96
C ILE A 141 -7.84 -6.04 -12.98
N SER A 142 -7.97 -5.44 -14.16
CA SER A 142 -9.00 -4.43 -14.37
C SER A 142 -10.39 -5.05 -14.22
N ILE A 143 -11.21 -4.43 -13.36
CA ILE A 143 -12.62 -4.79 -13.18
C ILE A 143 -13.38 -4.39 -14.45
N THR A 144 -14.10 -5.35 -15.03
CA THR A 144 -14.99 -5.15 -16.18
C THR A 144 -16.29 -5.88 -15.91
N ALA A 145 -17.41 -5.43 -16.49
CA ALA A 145 -18.71 -6.10 -16.33
C ALA A 145 -18.61 -7.60 -16.69
N LYS A 146 -17.95 -7.92 -17.80
CA LYS A 146 -17.74 -9.30 -18.25
C LYS A 146 -16.97 -10.17 -17.23
N ARG A 147 -16.03 -9.61 -16.47
CA ARG A 147 -15.30 -10.37 -15.44
C ARG A 147 -16.10 -10.47 -14.13
N ALA A 148 -16.87 -9.44 -13.80
CA ALA A 148 -17.66 -9.37 -12.58
C ALA A 148 -18.85 -10.35 -12.56
N GLU A 149 -19.35 -10.78 -13.73
CA GLU A 149 -20.48 -11.73 -13.83
C GLU A 149 -20.20 -13.12 -13.24
N SER A 150 -18.96 -13.43 -12.89
CA SER A 150 -18.48 -14.81 -12.70
C SER A 150 -17.59 -15.03 -11.47
N VAL A 151 -17.36 -14.00 -10.66
CA VAL A 151 -16.50 -14.05 -9.46
C VAL A 151 -17.29 -13.83 -8.19
#